data_AF-A0A849HZV8-F1
#
_entry.id   AF-A0A849HZV8-F1
#
_cell.length_a   1.000
_cell.length_b   1.000
_cell.length_c   1.000
_cell.angle_alpha   90.00
_cell.angle_beta   90.00
_cell.angle_gamma   90.00
#
_symmetry.space_group_name_H-M   'P 1'
#
loop_
_entity.id
_entity.type
_entity.pdbx_description
1 polymer ?
#
loop_
_entity_poly.entity_id
_entity_poly.type
_entity_poly.pdbx_seq_one_letter_code
_entity_poly.pdbx_strand_id
1 'polypeptide(L)'
;MHNINYELASQYYPASILDTINFFRNIAMEIDSSAESIQNHLQHPGIHNLCFDRESTCLARTKLLEALSYGDASVLLACPGPSLSGLMLRELGSEEQKAYFFNYIETNKATSRIQMRSAIPFL
;
A
#
# COMPACT_ATOMS: atom_id res chain seq x y z
N MET A 1 -1.79 -6.34 22.24
CA MET A 1 -0.95 -5.58 21.31
C MET A 1 0.24 -5.02 22.11
N HIS A 2 1.48 -5.42 21.83
CA HIS A 2 2.66 -4.84 22.49
C HIS A 2 2.79 -3.36 22.09
N ASN A 3 3.09 -2.48 23.05
CA ASN A 3 3.33 -1.07 22.76
C ASN A 3 4.65 -0.90 22.02
N ILE A 4 4.66 -0.10 20.96
CA ILE A 4 5.87 0.26 20.24
C ILE A 4 6.70 1.16 21.17
N ASN A 5 7.98 0.86 21.32
CA ASN A 5 8.90 1.78 21.96
C ASN A 5 9.19 2.93 20.99
N TYR A 6 8.44 4.04 21.11
CA TYR A 6 8.58 5.20 20.23
C TYR A 6 9.94 5.86 20.32
N GLU A 7 10.58 5.83 21.49
CA GLU A 7 11.92 6.40 21.67
C GLU A 7 12.92 5.66 20.78
N LEU A 8 12.88 4.32 20.80
CA LEU A 8 13.71 3.51 19.90
C LEU A 8 13.28 3.64 18.43
N ALA A 9 11.98 3.58 18.14
CA ALA A 9 11.46 3.62 16.77
C ALA A 9 11.76 4.95 16.06
N SER A 10 11.77 6.07 16.80
CA SER A 10 12.11 7.39 16.27
C SER A 10 13.57 7.52 15.79
N GLN A 11 14.45 6.60 16.20
CA GLN A 11 15.83 6.54 15.71
C GLN A 11 15.93 5.94 14.30
N TYR A 12 14.94 5.14 13.89
CA TYR A 12 14.94 4.40 12.63
C TYR A 12 13.93 4.90 11.61
N TYR A 13 12.80 5.46 12.07
CA TYR A 13 11.70 5.86 11.20
C TYR A 13 11.33 7.33 11.42
N PRO A 14 11.00 8.06 10.34
CA PRO A 14 10.52 9.42 10.45
C PRO A 14 9.13 9.45 11.10
N ALA A 15 8.78 10.59 11.72
CA ALA A 15 7.50 10.76 12.43
C ALA A 15 6.27 10.38 11.58
N SER A 16 6.27 10.73 10.29
CA SER A 16 5.17 10.40 9.38
C SER A 16 4.91 8.89 9.24
N ILE A 17 5.96 8.07 9.33
CA ILE A 17 5.84 6.61 9.32
C ILE A 17 5.32 6.12 10.67
N LEU A 18 5.80 6.67 11.78
CA LEU A 18 5.28 6.33 13.11
C LEU A 18 3.79 6.67 13.26
N ASP A 19 3.36 7.80 12.72
CA ASP A 19 1.95 8.19 12.67
C ASP A 19 1.12 7.18 11.86
N THR A 20 1.64 6.73 10.72
CA THR A 20 0.97 5.73 9.89
C THR A 20 0.92 4.36 10.57
N ILE A 21 1.98 3.96 11.26
CA ILE A 21 2.02 2.74 12.07
C ILE A 21 0.94 2.78 13.17
N ASN A 22 0.81 3.91 13.86
CA ASN A 22 -0.22 4.10 14.88
C ASN A 22 -1.62 4.04 14.29
N PHE A 23 -1.79 4.68 13.13
CA PHE A 23 -3.05 4.65 12.41
C PHE A 23 -3.45 3.22 12.03
N PHE A 24 -2.51 2.42 11.51
CA PHE A 24 -2.75 1.01 11.16
C PHE A 24 -3.28 0.22 12.36
N ARG A 25 -2.70 0.41 13.54
CA ARG A 25 -3.14 -0.26 14.78
C ARG A 25 -4.58 0.12 15.16
N ASN A 26 -4.95 1.38 14.94
CA ASN A 26 -6.29 1.88 15.27
C ASN A 26 -7.37 1.29 14.37
N ILE A 27 -7.04 0.98 13.11
CA ILE A 27 -7.99 0.40 12.14
C ILE A 27 -7.87 -1.13 12.00
N ALA A 28 -6.87 -1.76 12.63
CA ALA A 28 -6.56 -3.18 12.45
C ALA A 28 -7.78 -4.11 12.59
N MET A 29 -8.57 -3.93 13.66
CA MET A 29 -9.76 -4.76 13.90
C MET A 29 -10.88 -4.55 12.87
N GLU A 30 -11.03 -3.31 12.36
CA GLU A 30 -11.98 -2.99 11.30
C GLU A 30 -11.59 -3.72 10.01
N ILE A 31 -10.29 -3.65 9.66
CA ILE A 31 -9.76 -4.27 8.44
C ILE A 31 -9.75 -5.80 8.53
N ASP A 32 -9.42 -6.36 9.70
CA ASP A 32 -9.49 -7.81 9.95
C ASP A 32 -10.92 -8.35 9.79
N SER A 33 -11.92 -7.59 10.23
CA SER A 33 -13.33 -7.94 10.07
C SER A 33 -13.81 -7.81 8.63
N SER A 34 -13.31 -6.81 7.89
CA SER A 34 -13.62 -6.59 6.48
C SER A 34 -12.52 -5.80 5.79
N ALA A 35 -11.74 -6.48 4.95
CA ALA A 35 -10.63 -5.87 4.21
C ALA A 35 -11.08 -4.73 3.26
N GLU A 36 -12.33 -4.76 2.79
CA GLU A 36 -12.90 -3.72 1.91
C GLU A 36 -13.01 -2.36 2.62
N SER A 37 -13.08 -2.34 3.96
CA SER A 37 -13.18 -1.12 4.75
C SER A 37 -11.96 -0.20 4.61
N ILE A 38 -10.84 -0.71 4.09
CA ILE A 38 -9.66 0.09 3.73
C ILE A 38 -10.01 1.26 2.77
N GLN A 39 -11.07 1.12 1.98
CA GLN A 39 -11.54 2.16 1.06
C GLN A 39 -11.94 3.45 1.80
N ASN A 40 -12.37 3.34 3.06
CA ASN A 40 -12.73 4.48 3.91
C ASN A 40 -11.51 5.30 4.35
N HIS A 41 -10.31 4.71 4.28
CA HIS A 41 -9.09 5.27 4.87
C HIS A 41 -8.08 5.74 3.81
N LEU A 42 -8.43 5.71 2.52
CA LEU A 42 -7.53 6.08 1.41
C LEU A 42 -7.08 7.54 1.41
N GLN A 43 -7.75 8.41 2.16
CA GLN A 43 -7.35 9.81 2.32
C GLN A 43 -6.28 10.01 3.38
N HIS A 44 -6.00 9.00 4.23
CA HIS A 44 -4.89 9.08 5.16
C HIS A 44 -3.57 9.14 4.37
N PRO A 45 -2.69 10.14 4.58
CA PRO A 45 -1.51 10.34 3.74
C PRO A 45 -0.61 9.10 3.64
N GLY A 46 -0.43 8.38 4.74
CA GLY A 46 0.35 7.13 4.77
C GLY A 46 -0.25 6.00 3.93
N ILE A 47 -1.58 5.90 3.87
CA ILE A 47 -2.27 4.90 3.05
C ILE A 47 -2.24 5.32 1.59
N HIS A 48 -2.56 6.59 1.30
CA HIS A 48 -2.51 7.14 -0.05
C HIS A 48 -1.14 6.92 -0.70
N ASN A 49 -0.07 7.31 -0.01
CA ASN A 49 1.30 7.17 -0.50
C ASN A 49 1.69 5.71 -0.71
N LEU A 50 1.24 4.80 0.15
CA LEU A 50 1.48 3.36 -0.01
C LEU A 50 0.76 2.80 -1.25
N CYS A 51 -0.52 3.16 -1.43
CA CYS A 51 -1.38 2.61 -2.50
C CYS A 51 -0.97 3.11 -3.88
N PHE A 52 -0.58 4.37 -3.98
CA PHE A 52 -0.36 5.08 -5.24
C PHE A 52 1.08 5.51 -5.47
N ASP A 53 2.03 4.93 -4.73
CA ASP A 53 3.45 5.07 -5.05
C ASP A 53 3.72 4.67 -6.51
N ARG A 54 4.51 5.49 -7.21
CA ARG A 54 4.95 5.29 -8.59
C ARG A 54 6.48 5.17 -8.71
N GLU A 55 7.20 5.84 -7.83
CA GLU A 55 8.62 6.14 -8.01
C GLU A 55 9.54 5.43 -7.01
N SER A 56 9.00 4.79 -5.96
CA SER A 56 9.87 4.17 -4.96
C SER A 56 10.72 3.04 -5.56
N THR A 57 11.99 3.05 -5.17
CA THR A 57 12.90 1.93 -5.44
C THR A 57 12.50 0.70 -4.62
N CYS A 58 12.92 -0.48 -5.06
CA CYS A 58 12.69 -1.73 -4.31
C CYS A 58 13.16 -1.61 -2.85
N LEU A 59 14.35 -1.06 -2.59
CA LEU A 59 14.87 -0.88 -1.24
C LEU A 59 14.02 0.06 -0.40
N ALA A 60 13.62 1.22 -0.96
CA ALA A 60 12.77 2.18 -0.26
C ALA A 60 11.41 1.56 0.11
N ARG A 61 10.83 0.80 -0.83
CA ARG A 61 9.57 0.10 -0.62
C ARG A 61 9.66 -1.00 0.42
N THR A 62 10.73 -1.80 0.41
CA THR A 62 10.95 -2.84 1.44
C THR A 62 11.03 -2.24 2.84
N LYS A 63 11.79 -1.16 3.01
CA LYS A 63 11.88 -0.45 4.31
C LYS A 63 10.53 0.11 4.76
N LEU A 64 9.75 0.65 3.83
CA LEU A 64 8.40 1.14 4.12
C LEU A 64 7.48 0.00 4.57
N LEU A 65 7.43 -1.10 3.82
CA LEU A 65 6.56 -2.25 4.13
C LEU A 65 6.93 -2.91 5.46
N GLU A 66 8.23 -3.05 5.74
CA GLU A 66 8.75 -3.49 7.04
C GLU A 66 8.24 -2.57 8.16
N ALA A 67 8.43 -1.25 8.02
CA ALA A 67 8.02 -0.29 9.03
C ALA A 67 6.51 -0.38 9.31
N LEU A 68 5.68 -0.40 8.25
CA LEU A 68 4.23 -0.46 8.38
C LEU A 68 3.73 -1.80 8.96
N SER A 69 4.49 -2.89 8.82
CA SER A 69 4.16 -4.18 9.41
C SER A 69 4.16 -4.18 10.95
N TYR A 70 4.89 -3.25 11.59
CA TYR A 70 4.80 -3.03 13.04
C TYR A 70 3.46 -2.42 13.47
N GLY A 71 2.75 -1.79 12.54
CA GLY A 71 1.40 -1.31 12.75
C GLY A 71 0.43 -2.48 12.70
N ASP A 72 0.21 -2.99 11.49
CA ASP A 72 -0.57 -4.21 11.23
C ASP A 72 -0.36 -4.69 9.79
N ALA A 73 -0.02 -5.98 9.61
CA ALA A 73 0.23 -6.55 8.29
C ALA A 73 -1.04 -6.78 7.46
N SER A 74 -2.19 -7.02 8.10
CA SER A 74 -3.47 -7.18 7.41
C SER A 74 -3.94 -5.85 6.83
N VAL A 75 -3.75 -4.74 7.55
CA VAL A 75 -3.99 -3.38 7.04
C VAL A 75 -3.12 -3.09 5.82
N LEU A 76 -1.83 -3.42 5.88
CA LEU A 76 -0.90 -3.29 4.77
C LEU A 76 -1.38 -4.07 3.53
N LEU A 77 -1.81 -5.32 3.71
CA LEU A 77 -2.25 -6.21 2.63
C LEU A 77 -3.64 -5.87 2.07
N ALA A 78 -4.48 -5.20 2.85
CA ALA A 78 -5.77 -4.71 2.39
C ALA A 78 -5.64 -3.52 1.43
N CYS A 79 -4.56 -2.74 1.54
CA CYS A 79 -4.34 -1.54 0.73
C CYS A 79 -4.44 -1.85 -0.78
N PRO A 80 -5.31 -1.14 -1.53
CA PRO A 80 -5.38 -1.29 -2.97
C PRO A 80 -4.10 -0.77 -3.62
N GLY A 81 -3.89 -1.15 -4.87
CA GLY A 81 -2.77 -0.63 -5.63
C GLY A 81 -2.32 -1.52 -6.76
N PRO A 82 -1.19 -1.17 -7.36
CA PRO A 82 -0.73 -1.76 -8.61
C PRO A 82 -0.04 -3.13 -8.42
N SER A 83 0.18 -3.59 -7.18
CA SER A 83 0.75 -4.91 -6.84
C SER A 83 1.92 -5.33 -7.77
N LEU A 84 2.00 -6.62 -8.15
CA LEU A 84 3.04 -7.12 -9.06
C LEU A 84 2.88 -6.59 -10.50
N SER A 85 1.65 -6.33 -10.95
CA SER A 85 1.40 -5.76 -12.29
C SER A 85 2.06 -4.39 -12.48
N GLY A 86 2.10 -3.58 -11.43
CA GLY A 86 2.77 -2.29 -11.38
C GLY A 86 4.28 -2.42 -11.51
N LEU A 87 4.87 -3.40 -10.83
CA LEU A 87 6.31 -3.66 -10.96
C LEU A 87 6.66 -4.05 -12.40
N MET A 88 5.88 -4.96 -13.01
CA MET A 88 6.09 -5.36 -14.40
C MET A 88 6.00 -4.17 -15.37
N LEU A 89 5.01 -3.30 -15.20
CA LEU A 89 4.84 -2.11 -16.04
C LEU A 89 5.93 -1.07 -15.82
N ARG A 90 6.46 -0.90 -14.60
CA ARG A 90 7.59 0.00 -14.35
C ARG A 90 8.83 -0.43 -15.12
N GLU A 91 9.10 -1.74 -15.15
CA GLU A 91 10.31 -2.30 -15.79
C GLU A 91 10.17 -2.46 -17.31
N LEU A 92 8.98 -2.84 -17.80
CA LEU A 92 8.79 -3.27 -19.19
C LEU A 92 7.84 -2.39 -20.00
N GLY A 93 7.05 -1.54 -19.35
CA GLY A 93 6.04 -0.72 -20.01
C GLY A 93 6.63 0.47 -20.76
N SER A 94 5.96 0.92 -21.82
CA SER A 94 6.19 2.25 -22.38
C SER A 94 5.69 3.34 -21.44
N GLU A 95 6.12 4.58 -21.64
CA GLU A 95 5.66 5.71 -20.82
C GLU A 95 4.14 5.92 -20.93
N GLU A 96 3.55 5.68 -22.11
CA GLU A 96 2.10 5.76 -22.32
C GLU A 96 1.36 4.66 -21.54
N GLN A 97 1.90 3.43 -21.52
CA GLN A 97 1.32 2.31 -20.77
C GLN A 97 1.39 2.54 -19.26
N LYS A 98 2.51 3.05 -18.76
CA LYS A 98 2.68 3.43 -17.36
C LYS A 98 1.68 4.51 -16.98
N ALA A 99 1.62 5.60 -17.75
CA ALA A 99 0.71 6.71 -17.49
C ALA A 99 -0.76 6.24 -17.45
N TYR A 100 -1.19 5.48 -18.46
CA TYR A 100 -2.55 4.94 -18.51
C TYR A 100 -2.87 4.06 -17.28
N PHE A 101 -2.01 3.08 -16.99
CA PHE A 101 -2.25 2.12 -15.93
C PHE A 101 -2.27 2.76 -14.55
N PHE A 102 -1.27 3.57 -14.19
CA PHE A 102 -1.23 4.19 -12.87
C PHE A 102 -2.37 5.21 -12.69
N ASN A 103 -2.75 5.95 -13.74
CA ASN A 103 -3.90 6.84 -13.68
C ASN A 103 -5.22 6.07 -13.51
N TYR A 104 -5.38 4.91 -14.16
CA TYR A 104 -6.53 4.05 -13.98
C TYR A 104 -6.64 3.55 -12.53
N ILE A 105 -5.53 3.06 -11.96
CA ILE A 105 -5.47 2.55 -10.59
C ILE A 105 -5.83 3.63 -9.58
N GLU A 106 -5.27 4.83 -9.74
CA GLU A 106 -5.52 5.95 -8.84
C GLU A 106 -6.97 6.46 -8.94
N THR A 107 -7.46 6.67 -10.17
CA THR A 107 -8.83 7.17 -10.41
C THR A 107 -9.88 6.22 -9.88
N ASN A 108 -9.70 4.92 -10.09
CA ASN A 108 -10.68 3.90 -9.71
C ASN A 108 -10.43 3.30 -8.33
N LYS A 109 -9.36 3.72 -7.64
CA LYS A 109 -8.91 3.12 -6.37
C LYS A 109 -8.80 1.59 -6.48
N ALA A 110 -8.35 1.12 -7.64
CA ALA A 110 -8.46 -0.27 -8.04
C ALA A 110 -7.26 -1.10 -7.55
N THR A 111 -7.52 -2.34 -7.18
CA THR A 111 -6.45 -3.32 -6.93
C THR A 111 -6.20 -4.10 -8.21
N SER A 112 -4.98 -4.03 -8.76
CA SER A 112 -4.60 -4.92 -9.86
C SER A 112 -4.26 -6.30 -9.29
N ARG A 113 -5.29 -7.13 -9.09
CA ARG A 113 -5.11 -8.52 -8.67
C ARG A 113 -4.51 -9.32 -9.82
N ILE A 114 -3.35 -9.93 -9.61
CA ILE A 114 -2.96 -11.12 -10.36
C ILE A 114 -3.60 -12.31 -9.63
N GLN A 115 -4.88 -12.54 -9.88
CA GLN A 115 -5.52 -13.80 -9.49
C GLN A 115 -5.29 -14.84 -10.59
N MET A 116 -4.80 -16.03 -10.24
CA MET A 116 -4.94 -17.24 -11.08
C MET A 116 -6.40 -17.73 -11.09
N ARG A 117 -7.35 -16.83 -11.33
CA ARG A 117 -8.76 -17.16 -11.60
C ARG A 117 -9.27 -16.22 -12.67
N SER A 118 -9.46 -16.80 -13.85
CA SER A 118 -10.29 -16.34 -14.97
C SER A 118 -10.35 -14.82 -15.20
N ALA A 119 -9.49 -14.39 -16.12
CA ALA A 119 -9.72 -13.33 -17.10
C ALA A 119 -10.34 -12.02 -16.57
N ILE A 120 -9.49 -10.99 -16.46
CA ILE A 120 -9.90 -9.64 -16.85
C ILE A 120 -10.25 -9.73 -18.35
N PRO A 121 -11.50 -9.47 -18.78
CA PRO A 121 -11.85 -9.53 -20.18
C PRO A 121 -11.46 -8.20 -20.82
N PHE A 122 -10.18 -7.99 -21.14
CA PHE A 122 -9.74 -6.89 -22.00
C PHE A 122 -8.48 -7.29 -22.79
N LEU A 123 -8.70 -8.00 -23.89
CA LEU A 123 -8.28 -7.62 -25.24
C LEU A 123 -9.54 -7.53 -26.10
#